data_AF-A0A812ZZJ6-F1
#
_entry.id   AF-A0A812ZZJ6-F1
#
_cell.length_a   1.000
_cell.length_b   1.000
_cell.length_c   1.000
_cell.angle_alpha   90.00
_cell.angle_beta   90.00
_cell.angle_gamma   90.00
#
_symmetry.space_group_name_H-M   'P 1'
#
loop_
_entity.id
_entity.type
_entity.pdbx_description
1 polymer ?
#
loop_
_entity_poly.entity_id
_entity_poly.type
_entity_poly.pdbx_seq_one_letter_code
_entity_poly.pdbx_strand_id
1 'polypeptide(L)'
;MVWGIAADETHRLLIAPSLDSMVYAWNMTGAEPARWERHMLDEHKDEVWRVAVHSEPEVGNTPAQPRFLTGSLDGTVRVWSKTGDGFRGHLLYNTSHMVTALASSAWIAHGDKSGLIGLWWRPDNWYRALQADSVMIQA
;
A
#
# COMPACT_ATOMS: atom_id res chain seq x y z
N MET A 1 -1.57 -12.46 13.90
CA MET A 1 -2.04 -11.23 14.57
C MET A 1 -2.08 -10.13 13.52
N VAL A 2 -3.06 -9.23 13.56
CA VAL A 2 -3.21 -8.16 12.56
C VAL A 2 -2.91 -6.83 13.27
N TRP A 3 -1.97 -6.05 12.72
CA TRP A 3 -1.51 -4.79 13.31
C TRP A 3 -2.07 -3.54 12.61
N GLY A 4 -2.74 -3.72 11.48
CA GLY A 4 -3.40 -2.65 10.75
C GLY A 4 -4.50 -3.22 9.87
N ILE A 5 -5.44 -2.38 9.48
CA ILE A 5 -6.50 -2.73 8.53
C ILE A 5 -6.85 -1.48 7.75
N ALA A 6 -7.17 -1.64 6.47
CA ALA A 6 -7.58 -0.54 5.61
C ALA A 6 -8.78 -0.97 4.76
N ALA A 7 -9.73 -0.06 4.59
CA ALA A 7 -10.90 -0.28 3.75
C ALA A 7 -10.91 0.76 2.63
N ASP A 8 -11.09 0.29 1.40
CA ASP A 8 -11.31 1.10 0.21
C ASP A 8 -12.79 0.98 -0.15
N GLU A 9 -13.58 1.99 0.23
CA GLU A 9 -15.02 2.00 -0.01
C GLU A 9 -15.36 2.16 -1.49
N THR A 10 -14.54 2.90 -2.23
CA THR A 10 -14.71 3.17 -3.67
C THR A 10 -14.62 1.87 -4.46
N HIS A 11 -13.59 1.08 -4.20
CA HIS A 11 -13.35 -0.17 -4.92
C HIS A 11 -13.87 -1.40 -4.18
N ARG A 12 -14.48 -1.20 -3.01
CA ARG A 12 -14.99 -2.26 -2.13
C ARG A 12 -13.93 -3.30 -1.78
N LEU A 13 -12.77 -2.84 -1.29
CA LEU A 13 -11.69 -3.72 -0.83
C LEU A 13 -11.47 -3.59 0.67
N LEU A 14 -11.23 -4.72 1.33
CA LEU A 14 -10.64 -4.76 2.66
C LEU A 14 -9.22 -5.27 2.54
N ILE A 15 -8.25 -4.61 3.18
CA ILE A 15 -6.85 -5.02 3.19
C ILE A 15 -6.40 -5.23 4.64
N ALA A 16 -5.84 -6.42 4.93
CA ALA A 16 -5.24 -6.74 6.20
C ALA A 16 -3.80 -7.22 6.00
N PRO A 17 -2.79 -6.43 6.44
CA PRO A 17 -1.43 -6.91 6.60
C PRO A 17 -1.32 -7.92 7.75
N SER A 18 -0.36 -8.84 7.64
CA SER A 18 -0.19 -9.96 8.57
C SER A 18 1.27 -10.17 8.98
N LEU A 19 1.45 -10.81 10.14
CA LEU A 19 2.77 -11.18 10.67
C LEU A 19 3.45 -12.32 9.90
N ASP A 20 2.72 -13.07 9.08
CA ASP A 20 3.29 -14.12 8.23
C ASP A 20 3.89 -13.59 6.93
N SER A 21 4.23 -12.31 6.88
CA SER A 21 4.72 -11.57 5.69
C SER A 21 3.68 -11.43 4.57
N MET A 22 2.45 -11.91 4.76
CA MET A 22 1.40 -11.81 3.75
C MET A 22 0.59 -10.53 3.90
N VAL A 23 0.02 -10.11 2.77
CA VAL A 23 -1.08 -9.14 2.73
C VAL A 23 -2.30 -9.84 2.17
N TYR A 24 -3.40 -9.75 2.91
CA TYR A 24 -4.68 -10.30 2.49
C TYR A 24 -5.57 -9.17 2.01
N ALA A 25 -6.13 -9.32 0.81
CA ALA A 25 -7.12 -8.40 0.27
C ALA A 25 -8.43 -9.16 0.01
N TRP A 26 -9.56 -8.58 0.40
CA TRP A 26 -10.88 -9.15 0.17
C TRP A 26 -11.71 -8.23 -0.71
N ASN A 27 -12.33 -8.78 -1.76
CA ASN A 27 -13.39 -8.11 -2.50
C ASN A 27 -14.66 -8.14 -1.66
N MET A 28 -15.10 -6.97 -1.18
CA MET A 28 -16.30 -6.81 -0.36
C MET A 28 -17.56 -6.93 -1.24
N THR A 29 -17.91 -8.18 -1.57
CA THR A 29 -19.08 -8.52 -2.39
C THR A 29 -20.28 -8.81 -1.50
N GLY A 30 -21.39 -8.09 -1.74
CA GLY A 30 -22.60 -8.24 -0.94
C GLY A 30 -22.42 -7.86 0.54
N ALA A 31 -23.41 -8.22 1.37
CA ALA A 31 -23.43 -7.89 2.79
C ALA A 31 -22.79 -8.97 3.70
N GLU A 32 -22.47 -10.15 3.16
CA GLU A 32 -21.96 -11.30 3.94
C GLU A 32 -20.44 -11.46 3.77
N PRO A 33 -19.61 -11.16 4.79
CA PRO A 33 -18.14 -11.25 4.68
C PRO A 33 -17.60 -12.65 4.37
N ALA A 34 -18.37 -13.70 4.70
CA ALA A 34 -17.99 -15.09 4.43
C ALA A 34 -17.92 -15.44 2.94
N ARG A 35 -18.52 -14.62 2.06
CA ARG A 35 -18.49 -14.82 0.60
C ARG A 35 -17.44 -13.97 -0.11
N TRP A 36 -16.71 -13.15 0.63
CA TRP A 36 -15.71 -12.27 0.04
C TRP A 36 -14.55 -13.09 -0.52
N GLU A 37 -14.20 -12.82 -1.77
CA GLU A 37 -13.06 -13.43 -2.43
C GLU A 37 -11.77 -12.88 -1.82
N ARG A 38 -10.82 -13.77 -1.47
CA ARG A 38 -9.56 -13.43 -0.82
C ARG A 38 -8.39 -13.59 -1.77
N HIS A 39 -7.62 -12.53 -1.94
CA HIS A 39 -6.30 -12.53 -2.59
C HIS A 39 -5.19 -12.51 -1.54
N MET A 40 -4.12 -13.28 -1.79
CA MET A 40 -2.94 -13.38 -0.93
C MET A 40 -1.75 -12.82 -1.69
N LEU A 41 -1.02 -11.91 -1.05
CA LEU A 41 0.08 -11.19 -1.67
C LEU A 41 1.34 -11.39 -0.83
N ASP A 42 2.38 -11.96 -1.42
CA ASP A 42 3.47 -12.66 -0.72
C ASP A 42 4.86 -12.06 -1.01
N GLU A 43 4.89 -10.79 -1.39
CA GLU A 43 6.11 -10.11 -1.82
C GLU A 43 6.98 -9.57 -0.66
N HIS A 44 6.40 -9.39 0.53
CA HIS A 44 7.17 -8.98 1.71
C HIS A 44 7.98 -10.15 2.28
N LYS A 45 9.12 -9.83 2.90
CA LYS A 45 10.05 -10.84 3.44
C LYS A 45 9.97 -10.98 4.96
N ASP A 46 9.17 -10.13 5.59
CA ASP A 46 8.96 -10.11 7.03
C ASP A 46 7.59 -9.50 7.35
N GLU A 47 7.23 -9.49 8.63
CA GLU A 47 5.97 -9.04 9.18
C GLU A 47 5.47 -7.72 8.55
N VAL A 48 4.21 -7.70 8.09
CA VAL A 48 3.59 -6.49 7.53
C VAL A 48 2.76 -5.82 8.62
N TRP A 49 3.07 -4.56 8.91
CA TRP A 49 2.54 -3.87 10.09
C TRP A 49 1.65 -2.68 9.75
N ARG A 50 1.80 -2.11 8.55
CA ARG A 50 1.12 -0.89 8.13
C ARG A 50 0.45 -1.10 6.78
N VAL A 51 -0.71 -0.49 6.64
CA VAL A 51 -1.46 -0.44 5.39
C VAL A 51 -2.15 0.91 5.24
N ALA A 52 -2.22 1.44 4.02
CA ALA A 52 -2.98 2.63 3.70
C ALA A 52 -3.60 2.50 2.30
N VAL A 53 -4.88 2.85 2.14
CA VAL A 53 -5.49 2.96 0.80
C VAL A 53 -4.95 4.19 0.11
N HIS A 54 -4.67 4.08 -1.19
CA HIS A 54 -4.31 5.20 -2.03
C HIS A 54 -5.38 5.41 -3.10
N SER A 55 -6.03 6.57 -3.04
CA SER A 55 -7.05 6.96 -4.02
C SER A 55 -6.46 7.90 -5.07
N GLU A 56 -6.47 7.44 -6.32
CA GLU A 56 -6.17 8.28 -7.47
C GLU A 56 -7.43 9.04 -7.91
N PRO A 57 -7.34 10.32 -8.28
CA PRO A 57 -8.44 11.02 -8.91
C PRO A 57 -8.69 10.37 -10.27
N GLU A 58 -9.95 10.30 -10.68
CA GLU A 58 -10.29 9.94 -12.05
C GLU A 58 -9.77 11.04 -12.99
N VAL A 59 -9.02 10.64 -14.02
CA VAL A 59 -8.48 11.56 -15.03
C VAL A 59 -9.13 11.22 -16.37
N GLY A 60 -9.99 12.11 -16.85
CA GLY A 60 -10.78 11.90 -18.07
C GLY A 60 -11.80 10.78 -17.90
N ASN A 61 -11.85 9.85 -18.86
CA ASN A 61 -12.79 8.71 -18.87
C ASN A 61 -12.15 7.40 -18.40
N THR A 62 -10.96 7.45 -17.79
CA THR A 62 -10.30 6.27 -17.26
C THR A 62 -10.62 6.15 -15.77
N PRO A 63 -11.41 5.15 -15.34
CA PRO A 63 -11.69 4.96 -13.92
C PRO A 63 -10.39 4.70 -13.17
N ALA A 64 -10.27 5.28 -11.98
CA ALA A 64 -9.17 4.99 -11.08
C ALA A 64 -9.17 3.50 -10.74
N GLN A 65 -7.97 2.91 -10.64
CA GLN A 65 -7.82 1.53 -10.19
C GLN A 65 -7.46 1.50 -8.71
N PRO A 66 -7.89 0.45 -7.97
CA PRO A 66 -7.56 0.35 -6.57
C PRO A 66 -6.04 0.23 -6.39
N ARG A 67 -5.53 1.03 -5.47
CA ARG A 67 -4.14 0.99 -5.02
C ARG A 67 -4.10 1.09 -3.51
N PHE A 68 -3.11 0.44 -2.93
CA PHE A 68 -2.83 0.56 -1.52
C PHE A 68 -1.34 0.37 -1.27
N LEU A 69 -0.92 0.76 -0.07
CA LEU A 69 0.45 0.74 0.37
C LEU A 69 0.57 -0.21 1.53
N THR A 70 1.72 -0.86 1.65
CA THR A 70 2.08 -1.61 2.85
C THR A 70 3.47 -1.25 3.32
N GLY A 71 3.63 -1.24 4.64
CA GLY A 71 4.91 -1.06 5.33
C GLY A 71 5.21 -2.26 6.20
N SER A 72 6.44 -2.76 6.11
CA SER A 72 6.86 -4.00 6.76
C SER A 72 8.09 -3.81 7.65
N LEU A 73 8.26 -4.78 8.55
CA LEU A 73 9.46 -5.01 9.34
C LEU A 73 10.69 -5.30 8.45
N ASP A 74 10.49 -5.77 7.21
CA ASP A 74 11.54 -5.99 6.21
C ASP A 74 12.19 -4.69 5.71
N GLY A 75 11.72 -3.53 6.21
CA GLY A 75 12.21 -2.21 5.87
C GLY A 75 11.74 -1.71 4.51
N THR A 76 10.73 -2.34 3.92
CA THR A 76 10.18 -1.93 2.63
C THR A 76 8.81 -1.28 2.75
N VAL A 77 8.60 -0.28 1.89
CA VAL A 77 7.26 0.18 1.52
C VAL A 77 6.96 -0.34 0.13
N ARG A 78 5.81 -0.98 -0.03
CA ARG A 78 5.34 -1.49 -1.32
C ARG A 78 4.03 -0.84 -1.72
N VAL A 79 3.89 -0.55 -3.00
CA VAL A 79 2.65 -0.09 -3.65
C VAL A 79 2.05 -1.28 -4.37
N TRP A 80 0.77 -1.53 -4.11
CA TRP A 80 0.02 -2.61 -4.74
C TRP A 80 -0.93 -2.01 -5.77
N SER A 81 -0.89 -2.56 -6.98
CA SER A 81 -1.78 -2.15 -8.08
C SER A 81 -2.56 -3.35 -8.58
N LYS A 82 -3.83 -3.16 -8.91
CA LYS A 82 -4.65 -4.21 -9.51
C LYS A 82 -4.13 -4.60 -10.89
N THR A 83 -4.04 -5.90 -11.16
CA THR A 83 -3.61 -6.47 -12.44
C THR A 83 -4.45 -7.70 -12.75
N GLY A 84 -5.40 -7.56 -13.69
CA GLY A 84 -6.42 -8.59 -13.92
C GLY A 84 -7.27 -8.81 -12.65
N ASP A 85 -7.37 -10.05 -12.21
CA ASP A 85 -8.10 -10.44 -11.00
C ASP A 85 -7.24 -10.36 -9.72
N GLY A 86 -5.95 -10.04 -9.82
CA GLY A 86 -5.04 -9.99 -8.68
C GLY A 86 -4.44 -8.60 -8.40
N PHE A 87 -3.46 -8.57 -7.51
CA PHE A 87 -2.62 -7.39 -7.26
C PHE A 87 -1.16 -7.72 -7.46
N ARG A 88 -0.40 -6.72 -7.93
CA ARG A 88 1.05 -6.78 -8.04
C ARG A 88 1.70 -5.75 -7.12
N GLY A 89 2.68 -6.19 -6.35
CA GLY A 89 3.47 -5.35 -5.46
C GLY A 89 4.67 -4.74 -6.17
N HIS A 90 4.89 -3.46 -5.96
CA HIS A 90 6.00 -2.69 -6.51
C HIS A 90 6.76 -2.05 -5.35
N LEU A 91 8.09 -2.21 -5.34
CA LEU A 91 8.93 -1.60 -4.32
C LEU A 91 8.92 -0.07 -4.49
N LEU A 92 8.47 0.64 -3.47
CA LEU A 92 8.49 2.11 -3.41
C LEU A 92 9.75 2.59 -2.70
N TYR A 93 10.04 1.99 -1.56
CA TYR A 93 11.15 2.37 -0.69
C TYR A 93 11.74 1.14 -0.01
N ASN A 94 13.04 1.15 0.25
CA ASN A 94 13.70 0.18 1.11
C ASN A 94 14.76 0.82 2.01
N THR A 95 14.93 0.23 3.18
CA THR A 95 15.92 0.62 4.18
C THR A 95 16.23 -0.60 5.05
N SER A 96 17.20 -0.50 5.96
CA SER A 96 17.45 -1.50 7.00
C SER A 96 16.58 -1.30 8.25
N HIS A 97 15.76 -0.25 8.27
CA HIS A 97 14.91 0.11 9.40
C HIS A 97 13.43 -0.24 9.15
N MET A 98 12.75 -0.81 10.15
CA MET A 98 11.33 -1.13 10.02
C MET A 98 10.49 0.10 9.68
N VAL A 99 9.47 -0.08 8.83
CA VAL A 99 8.49 0.97 8.54
C VAL A 99 7.49 1.05 9.70
N THR A 100 7.45 2.21 10.36
CA THR A 100 6.68 2.42 11.59
C THR A 100 5.41 3.24 11.37
N ALA A 101 5.34 4.02 10.28
CA ALA A 101 4.19 4.85 9.92
C ALA A 101 3.95 4.85 8.41
N LEU A 102 2.69 4.93 8.02
CA LEU A 102 2.27 4.98 6.62
C LEU A 102 0.99 5.81 6.51
N ALA A 103 0.96 6.75 5.57
CA ALA A 103 -0.20 7.58 5.28
C ALA A 103 -0.31 7.87 3.78
N SER A 104 -1.54 8.09 3.32
CA SER A 104 -1.79 8.34 1.91
C SER A 104 -2.93 9.34 1.70
N SER A 105 -2.75 10.22 0.73
CA SER A 105 -3.75 11.15 0.19
C SER A 105 -3.33 11.52 -1.25
N ALA A 106 -3.26 12.81 -1.60
CA ALA A 106 -2.53 13.27 -2.77
C ALA A 106 -1.02 12.97 -2.69
N TRP A 107 -0.50 12.81 -1.47
CA TRP A 107 0.88 12.39 -1.20
C TRP A 107 0.91 10.98 -0.62
N ILE A 108 2.05 10.31 -0.78
CA ILE A 108 2.39 9.12 0.00
C ILE A 108 3.44 9.54 1.04
N ALA A 109 3.22 9.17 2.29
CA ALA A 109 4.17 9.40 3.37
C ALA A 109 4.44 8.09 4.11
N HIS A 110 5.71 7.84 4.43
CA HIS A 110 6.09 6.79 5.36
C HIS A 110 7.11 7.32 6.36
N GLY A 111 7.13 6.71 7.55
CA GLY A 111 8.17 6.90 8.55
C GLY A 111 8.80 5.56 8.90
N ASP A 112 10.12 5.55 9.12
CA ASP A 112 10.82 4.37 9.59
C ASP A 112 11.42 4.56 11.00
N LYS A 113 11.92 3.48 11.59
CA LYS A 113 12.47 3.48 12.96
C LYS A 113 13.71 4.36 13.14
N SER A 114 14.40 4.77 12.07
CA SER A 114 15.51 5.72 12.18
C SER A 114 15.05 7.16 12.40
N GLY A 115 13.73 7.42 12.29
CA GLY A 115 13.17 8.77 12.31
C GLY A 115 13.18 9.44 10.93
N LEU A 116 13.54 8.72 9.87
CA LEU A 116 13.39 9.21 8.51
C LEU A 116 11.92 9.17 8.08
N ILE A 117 11.45 10.27 7.50
CA ILE A 117 10.16 10.38 6.83
C ILE A 117 10.42 10.55 5.34
N GLY A 118 9.86 9.64 4.54
CA GLY A 118 9.84 9.75 3.09
C GLY A 118 8.49 10.27 2.59
N LEU A 119 8.53 11.32 1.77
CA LEU A 119 7.39 11.94 1.10
C LEU A 119 7.51 11.76 -0.42
N TRP A 120 6.42 11.33 -1.05
CA TRP A 120 6.37 11.02 -2.48
C TRP A 120 5.17 11.73 -3.12
N TRP A 121 5.45 12.49 -4.18
CA TRP A 121 4.44 13.19 -4.99
C TRP A 121 4.06 12.39 -6.24
N ARG A 122 2.85 12.62 -6.77
CA ARG A 122 2.31 11.96 -7.97
C ARG A 122 2.86 12.54 -9.27
N PRO A 123 3.49 11.72 -10.12
CA PRO A 123 3.42 11.90 -11.55
C PRO A 123 2.56 10.78 -12.14
N ASP A 124 1.75 11.17 -13.10
CA ASP A 124 0.78 10.42 -13.92
C ASP A 124 1.37 9.16 -14.59
N ASN A 125 2.67 8.91 -14.38
CA ASN A 125 3.43 7.76 -14.83
C ASN A 125 4.49 7.32 -13.79
N TRP A 126 3.99 6.96 -12.61
CA TRP A 126 4.70 6.52 -11.40
C TRP A 126 5.95 5.64 -11.60
N TYR A 127 6.06 4.82 -12.65
CA TYR A 127 7.23 3.96 -12.86
C TYR A 127 8.53 4.70 -13.25
N ARG A 128 8.47 5.89 -13.86
CA ARG A 128 9.67 6.59 -14.36
C ARG A 128 10.14 7.74 -13.48
N ALA A 129 9.31 8.25 -12.57
CA ALA A 129 9.58 9.51 -11.87
C ALA A 129 9.66 9.39 -10.34
N LEU A 130 9.56 8.18 -9.78
CA LEU A 130 9.64 7.97 -8.32
C LEU A 130 10.94 8.46 -7.67
N GLN A 131 12.05 8.57 -8.41
CA GLN A 131 13.30 9.10 -7.85
C GLN A 131 13.48 10.62 -8.01
N ALA A 132 12.67 11.29 -8.84
CA ALA A 132 12.88 12.70 -9.16
C ALA A 132 12.25 13.66 -8.13
N ASP A 133 11.09 13.29 -7.57
CA ASP A 133 10.26 14.18 -6.72
C ASP A 133 9.99 13.59 -5.32
N SER A 134 10.98 12.89 -4.76
CA SER A 134 10.91 12.40 -3.38
C SER A 134 11.64 13.35 -2.43
N VAL A 135 11.08 13.57 -1.24
CA VAL A 135 11.72 14.36 -0.19
C VAL A 135 11.88 13.50 1.06
N MET A 136 13.10 13.47 1.57
CA MET A 136 13.46 12.76 2.79
C MET A 136 13.71 13.79 3.89
N ILE A 137 12.95 13.70 4.98
CA ILE A 137 13.07 14.62 6.12
C ILE A 137 13.29 13.82 7.40
N GLN A 138 13.95 14.42 8.39
CA GLN A 138 14.17 13.82 9.70
C GLN A 138 13.12 14.35 10.67
N ALA A 139 12.49 13.44 11.43
CA ALA A 139 11.53 13.74 12.48
C ALA A 139 12.21 14.13 13.81
#